data_AF-C0BZA9-F1
#
_entry.id   AF-C0BZA9-F1
#
_cell.length_a   1.000
_cell.length_b   1.000
_cell.length_c   1.000
_cell.angle_alpha   90.00
_cell.angle_beta   90.00
_cell.angle_gamma   90.00
#
_symmetry.space_group_name_H-M   'P 1'
#
loop_
_entity.id
_entity.type
_entity.pdbx_description
1 polymer ?
#
loop_
_entity_poly.entity_id
_entity_poly.type
_entity_poly.pdbx_seq_one_letter_code
_entity_poly.pdbx_strand_id
1 'polypeptide(L)'
;MTKNTKTVIILLAAAVLIAVIPLFALKGAEFGGSDDAGSVMVEEINGEYTPWFTPVLETALGGELPGEIESLVFCVQTGIGVGIIAFLMGRFVERRKWLRGDEAKKE
;
A
#
# COMPACT_ATOMS: atom_id res chain seq x y z
N MET A 1 7.35 -15.32 -24.37
CA MET A 1 7.60 -14.69 -23.05
C MET A 1 9.08 -14.82 -22.72
N THR A 2 9.76 -13.71 -22.44
CA THR A 2 11.13 -13.77 -21.89
C THR A 2 11.10 -14.49 -20.53
N LYS A 3 12.20 -15.14 -20.12
CA LYS A 3 12.27 -15.87 -18.82
C LYS A 3 11.75 -15.02 -17.66
N ASN A 4 12.08 -13.73 -17.67
CA ASN A 4 11.69 -12.77 -16.62
C ASN A 4 10.19 -12.50 -16.59
N THR A 5 9.52 -12.44 -17.75
CA THR A 5 8.06 -12.26 -17.81
C THR A 5 7.31 -13.41 -17.14
N LYS A 6 7.78 -14.66 -17.32
CA LYS A 6 7.17 -15.82 -16.66
C LYS A 6 7.34 -15.74 -15.13
N THR A 7 8.53 -15.40 -14.66
CA THR A 7 8.81 -15.24 -13.22
C THR A 7 7.93 -14.15 -12.60
N VAL A 8 7.79 -12.99 -13.25
CA VAL A 8 6.93 -11.89 -12.76
C VAL A 8 5.47 -12.34 -12.63
N ILE A 9 4.94 -13.03 -13.63
CA ILE A 9 3.54 -13.52 -13.60
C ILE A 9 3.34 -14.52 -12.44
N ILE A 10 4.30 -15.44 -12.22
CA ILE A 10 4.24 -16.41 -11.12
C ILE A 10 4.27 -15.70 -9.78
N LEU A 11 5.14 -14.71 -9.61
CA LEU A 11 5.24 -13.93 -8.36
C LEU A 11 3.97 -13.13 -8.08
N LEU A 12 3.37 -12.51 -9.10
CA LEU A 12 2.09 -11.80 -8.96
C LEU A 12 0.96 -12.76 -8.57
N ALA A 13 0.89 -13.93 -9.20
CA ALA A 13 -0.09 -14.96 -8.84
C ALA A 13 0.10 -15.43 -7.40
N ALA A 14 1.34 -15.66 -6.96
CA ALA A 14 1.65 -16.04 -5.58
C ALA A 14 1.24 -14.95 -4.58
N ALA A 15 1.50 -13.67 -4.88
CA ALA A 15 1.07 -12.55 -4.04
C ALA A 15 -0.46 -12.48 -3.89
N VAL A 16 -1.20 -12.65 -4.99
CA VAL A 16 -2.67 -12.69 -4.96
C VAL A 16 -3.15 -13.89 -4.13
N LEU A 17 -2.54 -15.07 -4.28
CA LEU A 17 -2.90 -16.23 -3.48
C LEU A 17 -2.65 -16.02 -1.98
N ILE A 18 -1.52 -15.41 -1.61
CA ILE A 18 -1.21 -15.08 -0.21
C ILE A 18 -2.26 -14.12 0.38
N ALA A 19 -2.74 -13.14 -0.40
CA ALA A 19 -3.76 -12.20 0.05
C ALA A 19 -5.16 -12.82 0.15
N VAL A 20 -5.51 -13.71 -0.80
CA VAL A 20 -6.89 -14.21 -0.95
C VAL A 20 -7.16 -15.48 -0.13
N ILE A 21 -6.18 -16.40 -0.01
CA ILE A 21 -6.35 -17.66 0.72
C ILE A 21 -6.83 -17.45 2.17
N PRO A 22 -6.23 -16.54 2.97
CA PRO A 22 -6.65 -16.31 4.35
C PRO A 22 -8.11 -15.89 4.48
N LEU A 23 -8.65 -15.09 3.55
CA LEU A 23 -10.04 -14.63 3.58
C LEU A 23 -11.06 -15.78 3.52
N PHE A 24 -10.70 -16.89 2.88
CA PHE A 24 -11.56 -18.07 2.75
C PHE A 24 -11.22 -19.19 3.73
N ALA A 25 -9.95 -19.32 4.13
CA ALA A 25 -9.47 -20.34 5.05
C ALA A 25 -9.74 -19.99 6.52
N LEU A 26 -9.69 -18.70 6.87
CA LEU A 26 -9.89 -18.19 8.23
C LEU A 26 -11.24 -17.48 8.36
N LYS A 27 -12.32 -18.24 8.18
CA LYS A 27 -13.69 -17.70 8.29
C LYS A 27 -13.95 -17.25 9.72
N GLY A 28 -14.16 -15.93 9.90
CA GLY A 28 -14.43 -15.33 11.20
C GLY A 28 -13.19 -14.85 11.96
N ALA A 29 -12.00 -14.84 11.33
CA ALA A 29 -10.86 -14.11 11.91
C ALA A 29 -11.11 -12.60 11.83
N GLU A 30 -10.76 -11.88 12.91
CA GLU A 30 -10.69 -10.42 12.88
C GLU A 30 -9.51 -10.00 12.02
N PHE A 31 -9.82 -9.53 10.82
CA PHE A 31 -8.85 -8.87 9.96
C PHE A 31 -8.77 -7.40 10.38
N GLY A 32 -7.86 -7.10 11.30
CA GLY A 32 -7.53 -5.75 11.73
C GLY A 32 -6.27 -5.20 11.03
N GLY A 33 -6.01 -3.90 11.20
CA GLY A 33 -4.74 -3.31 10.79
C GLY A 33 -3.59 -3.88 11.62
N SER A 34 -2.36 -3.85 11.08
CA SER A 34 -1.17 -4.18 11.86
C SER A 34 -1.01 -3.28 13.09
N ASP A 35 -1.49 -2.05 12.96
CA ASP A 35 -1.30 -1.00 13.94
C ASP A 35 -2.29 -1.19 15.11
N ASP A 36 -3.52 -1.63 14.81
CA ASP A 36 -4.52 -2.04 15.81
C ASP A 36 -4.06 -3.24 16.64
N ALA A 37 -3.46 -4.24 15.99
CA ALA A 37 -2.96 -5.44 16.68
C ALA A 37 -1.79 -5.10 17.63
N GLY A 38 -1.01 -4.07 17.30
CA GLY A 38 0.09 -3.59 18.12
C GLY A 38 -0.38 -2.85 19.37
N SER A 39 -1.39 -1.98 19.26
CA SER A 39 -1.90 -1.20 20.40
C SER A 39 -2.56 -2.10 21.45
N VAL A 40 -3.41 -3.05 21.04
CA VAL A 40 -4.10 -3.98 21.95
C VAL A 40 -3.13 -4.83 22.77
N MET A 41 -2.06 -5.35 22.14
CA MET A 41 -1.08 -6.17 22.85
C MET A 41 -0.25 -5.36 23.84
N VAL A 42 0.04 -4.09 23.53
CA VAL A 42 0.80 -3.21 24.43
C VAL A 42 -0.03 -2.84 25.66
N GLU A 43 -1.33 -2.59 25.51
CA GLU A 43 -2.25 -2.37 26.62
C GLU A 43 -2.37 -3.61 27.53
N GLU A 44 -2.38 -4.81 26.96
CA GLU A 44 -2.50 -6.07 27.71
C GLU A 44 -1.24 -6.42 28.51
N ILE A 45 -0.04 -6.15 27.96
CA ILE A 45 1.24 -6.47 28.62
C ILE A 45 1.61 -5.41 29.66
N ASN A 46 1.28 -4.13 29.41
CA ASN A 46 1.80 -3.03 30.18
C ASN A 46 0.68 -2.00 30.46
N GLY A 47 -0.13 -2.27 31.49
CA GLY A 47 -1.27 -1.43 31.88
C GLY A 47 -0.96 0.04 32.28
N GLU A 48 0.31 0.45 32.21
CA GLU A 48 0.77 1.83 32.40
C GLU A 48 1.48 2.40 31.14
N TYR A 49 1.27 1.84 29.95
CA TYR A 49 1.85 2.39 28.73
C TYR A 49 1.25 3.76 28.40
N THR A 50 2.09 4.80 28.43
CA THR A 50 1.74 6.13 27.95
C THR A 50 2.25 6.32 26.52
N PRO A 51 1.39 6.70 25.55
CA PRO A 51 1.83 7.00 24.18
C PRO A 51 2.93 8.07 24.18
N TRP A 52 4.07 7.77 23.57
CA TRP A 52 5.18 8.73 23.43
C TRP A 52 4.92 9.77 22.32
N PHE A 53 3.87 9.57 21.53
CA PHE A 53 3.42 10.47 20.48
C PHE A 53 1.92 10.29 20.24
N THR A 54 1.19 11.40 20.20
CA THR A 54 -0.21 11.44 19.79
C THR A 54 -0.30 12.16 18.45
N PRO A 55 -0.94 11.57 17.43
CA PRO A 55 -1.16 12.22 16.15
C PRO A 55 -1.77 13.62 16.32
N VAL A 56 -1.28 14.57 15.52
CA VAL A 56 -1.77 15.96 15.56
C VAL A 56 -3.26 16.04 15.28
N LEU A 57 -3.77 15.15 14.41
CA LEU A 57 -5.17 15.06 14.05
C LEU A 57 -6.04 14.60 15.24
N GLU A 58 -5.59 13.59 15.98
CA GLU A 58 -6.27 13.12 17.20
C GLU A 58 -6.23 14.19 18.30
N THR A 59 -5.10 14.88 18.44
CA THR A 59 -4.96 16.01 19.36
C THR A 59 -5.92 17.15 19.02
N ALA A 60 -6.14 17.41 17.73
CA ALA A 60 -7.05 18.46 17.25
C ALA A 60 -8.53 18.07 17.35
N LEU A 61 -8.87 16.78 17.17
CA LEU A 61 -10.23 16.27 17.33
C LEU A 61 -10.61 15.97 18.79
N GLY A 62 -9.63 15.85 19.69
CA GLY A 62 -9.86 15.55 21.11
C GLY A 62 -10.20 14.08 21.39
N GLY A 63 -9.79 13.18 20.50
CA GLY A 63 -10.06 11.73 20.58
C GLY A 63 -9.47 10.99 19.38
N GLU A 64 -9.58 9.66 19.39
CA GLU A 64 -9.11 8.79 18.31
C GLU A 64 -9.88 9.08 17.01
N LEU A 65 -9.17 9.00 15.88
CA LEU A 65 -9.80 9.17 14.59
C LEU A 65 -10.74 7.99 14.30
N PRO A 66 -11.96 8.21 13.80
CA PRO A 66 -12.79 7.10 13.34
C PRO A 66 -12.04 6.32 12.25
N GLY A 67 -11.96 4.99 12.38
CA GLY A 67 -11.22 4.14 11.42
C GLY A 67 -11.71 4.27 9.97
N GLU A 68 -12.97 4.65 9.76
CA GLU A 68 -13.50 4.99 8.43
C GLU A 68 -12.82 6.22 7.81
N ILE A 69 -12.50 7.23 8.63
CA ILE A 69 -11.81 8.45 8.19
C ILE A 69 -10.33 8.16 7.98
N GLU A 70 -9.71 7.37 8.87
CA GLU A 70 -8.31 6.96 8.74
C GLU A 70 -8.08 6.20 7.42
N SER A 71 -8.90 5.17 7.16
CA SER A 71 -8.83 4.39 5.92
C SER A 71 -9.11 5.25 4.67
N LEU A 72 -10.00 6.25 4.74
CA LEU A 72 -10.24 7.21 3.67
C LEU A 72 -8.99 8.04 3.36
N VAL A 73 -8.33 8.58 4.40
CA VAL A 73 -7.10 9.37 4.24
C VAL A 73 -5.99 8.49 3.66
N PHE A 74 -5.86 7.24 4.11
CA PHE A 74 -4.92 6.27 3.56
C PHE A 74 -5.19 5.94 2.09
N CYS A 75 -6.46 5.81 1.72
CA CYS A 75 -6.89 5.57 0.34
C CYS A 75 -6.53 6.75 -0.57
N VAL A 76 -6.76 7.99 -0.12
CA VAL A 76 -6.37 9.21 -0.85
C VAL A 76 -4.85 9.28 -1.02
N GLN A 77 -4.08 9.03 0.03
CA GLN A 77 -2.61 8.97 -0.05
C GLN A 77 -2.14 7.93 -1.07
N THR A 78 -2.75 6.73 -1.05
CA THR A 78 -2.47 5.67 -2.01
C THR A 78 -2.80 6.10 -3.43
N GLY A 79 -3.95 6.72 -3.66
CA GLY A 79 -4.36 7.23 -4.97
C GLY A 79 -3.39 8.26 -5.54
N ILE A 80 -2.94 9.20 -4.70
CA ILE A 80 -1.93 10.21 -5.10
C ILE A 80 -0.60 9.52 -5.42
N GLY A 81 -0.13 8.62 -4.55
CA GLY A 81 1.13 7.89 -4.74
C GLY A 81 1.14 7.08 -6.04
N VAL A 82 0.07 6.32 -6.30
CA VAL A 82 -0.10 5.55 -7.54
C VAL A 82 -0.15 6.49 -8.76
N GLY A 83 -0.85 7.62 -8.66
CA GLY A 83 -0.92 8.62 -9.72
C GLY A 83 0.46 9.16 -10.11
N ILE A 84 1.30 9.50 -9.13
CA ILE A 84 2.67 9.97 -9.36
C ILE A 84 3.52 8.88 -10.02
N ILE A 85 3.47 7.64 -9.51
CA ILE A 85 4.24 6.51 -10.06
C ILE A 85 3.83 6.24 -11.51
N ALA A 86 2.53 6.19 -11.78
CA ALA A 86 1.98 5.95 -13.12
C ALA A 86 2.40 7.05 -14.10
N PHE A 87 2.37 8.32 -13.68
CA PHE A 87 2.85 9.45 -14.48
C PHE A 87 4.33 9.32 -14.84
N LEU A 88 5.19 9.03 -13.87
CA LEU A 88 6.62 8.85 -14.11
C LEU A 88 6.90 7.66 -15.04
N MET A 89 6.26 6.52 -14.81
CA MET A 89 6.36 5.36 -15.69
C MET A 89 5.91 5.69 -17.12
N GLY A 90 4.78 6.38 -17.28
CA GLY A 90 4.28 6.85 -18.57
C GLY A 90 5.30 7.72 -19.30
N ARG A 91 5.88 8.70 -18.59
CA ARG A 91 6.89 9.62 -19.14
C ARG A 91 8.19 8.91 -19.52
N PHE A 92 8.60 7.86 -18.80
CA PHE A 92 9.73 7.00 -19.20
C PHE A 92 9.43 6.20 -20.47
N VAL A 93 8.23 5.64 -20.61
CA VAL A 93 7.82 4.93 -21.83
C VAL A 93 7.78 5.89 -23.01
N GLU A 94 7.20 7.07 -22.83
CA GLU A 94 7.16 8.12 -23.84
C GLU A 94 8.57 8.48 -24.30
N ARG A 95 9.45 8.90 -23.38
CA ARG A 95 10.84 9.28 -23.71
C ARG A 95 11.56 8.23 -24.54
N ARG A 96 11.37 6.93 -24.26
CA ARG A 96 11.95 5.84 -25.08
C ARG A 96 11.37 5.76 -26.49
N LYS A 97 10.10 6.09 -26.70
CA LYS A 97 9.50 6.15 -28.05
C LYS A 97 10.11 7.29 -28.87
N TRP A 98 10.26 8.47 -28.29
CA TRP A 98 10.84 9.64 -28.98
C TRP A 98 12.31 9.39 -29.37
N LEU A 99 13.14 8.88 -28.45
CA LEU A 99 14.54 8.54 -28.73
C LEU A 99 14.68 7.55 -29.91
N ARG A 100 13.82 6.54 -29.97
CA ARG A 100 13.84 5.54 -31.05
C ARG A 100 13.33 6.10 -32.39
N GLY A 101 12.43 7.08 -32.35
CA GLY A 101 11.94 7.78 -33.54
C GLY A 101 12.98 8.74 -34.14
N ASP A 102 13.79 9.37 -33.29
CA ASP A 102 14.88 10.25 -33.72
C ASP A 102 16.05 9.47 -34.34
N GLU A 103 16.36 8.27 -33.83
CA GLU A 103 17.34 7.36 -34.45
C GLU A 103 16.86 6.87 -35.82
N ALA A 104 15.59 6.47 -35.95
CA ALA A 104 15.01 6.01 -37.21
C ALA A 104 14.86 7.11 -38.28
N LYS A 105 14.90 8.40 -37.91
CA LYS A 105 14.93 9.53 -38.85
C LYS A 105 16.33 9.91 -39.31
N LYS A 106 17.38 9.40 -38.65
CA LYS A 106 18.78 9.67 -38.99
C LYS A 106 19.39 8.63 -39.93
N GLU A 107 18.76 7.46 -40.08
CA GLU A 107 19.02 6.48 -41.15
C GLU A 107 18.21 6.80 -42.40
#